data_AF-A0A9D6EWJ5-F1
#
_entry.id   AF-A0A9D6EWJ5-F1
#
_cell.length_a   1.000
_cell.length_b   1.000
_cell.length_c   1.000
_cell.angle_alpha   90.00
_cell.angle_beta   90.00
_cell.angle_gamma   90.00
#
_symmetry.space_group_name_H-M   'P 1'
#
loop_
_entity.id
_entity.type
_entity.pdbx_description
1 polymer ?
#
loop_
_entity_poly.entity_id
_entity_poly.type
_entity_poly.pdbx_seq_one_letter_code
_entity_poly.pdbx_strand_id
1 'polypeptide(L)'
;MRANQRCAVTVLELLVVIAIIAILIGLLVPTVQKVRTAAARIQSMNNLKQMALATQHFSEANRGYLPSIDGSGPGSSFSLHISLMPYLEQNNLYDRFKFVNGTSSWDSHVVIPVYISPADPSLPGLPEGMASYSANALLFARRTQIKKVTDGLSNTIAYTEHYAYNCRGTVFSWAVSDHVVYFPDNGSGIAVFRGALFAHRPAGDVFPINAGGQSQASVPGMTFQVAPKLADCDPRIPQTPHPSGLLVALADGTVRSLAPGMSENTFWGAVTPSGNEVLGAEW
;
A
#
# COMPACT_ATOMS: atom_id res chain seq x y z
N MET A 1 8.31 22.27 -66.85
CA MET A 1 7.71 20.96 -66.48
C MET A 1 8.72 20.19 -65.64
N ARG A 2 8.49 20.02 -64.33
CA ARG A 2 9.39 19.22 -63.48
C ARG A 2 9.05 17.74 -63.69
N ALA A 3 10.00 16.97 -64.21
CA ALA A 3 9.86 15.53 -64.38
C ALA A 3 9.69 14.88 -62.99
N ASN A 4 8.52 14.30 -62.74
CA ASN A 4 8.23 13.60 -61.51
C ASN A 4 8.90 12.21 -61.60
N GLN A 5 10.13 12.10 -61.07
CA GLN A 5 10.85 10.84 -60.98
C GLN A 5 10.07 9.88 -60.06
N ARG A 6 9.37 8.91 -60.65
CA ARG A 6 8.76 7.82 -59.90
C ARG A 6 9.85 6.84 -59.49
N CYS A 7 10.23 6.83 -58.21
CA CYS A 7 11.08 5.79 -57.64
C CYS A 7 10.26 4.49 -57.55
N ALA A 8 10.69 3.46 -58.29
CA ALA A 8 10.16 2.11 -58.11
C ALA A 8 10.91 1.45 -56.94
N VAL A 9 10.18 1.05 -55.89
CA VAL A 9 10.73 0.31 -54.75
C VAL A 9 10.81 -1.16 -55.13
N THR A 10 11.96 -1.79 -54.90
CA THR A 10 12.12 -3.23 -55.16
C THR A 10 11.56 -4.06 -54.01
N VAL A 11 11.07 -5.27 -54.32
CA VAL A 11 10.56 -6.21 -53.30
C VAL A 11 11.63 -6.51 -52.23
N LEU A 12 12.91 -6.56 -52.65
CA LEU A 12 14.03 -6.80 -51.74
C LEU A 12 14.21 -5.66 -50.72
N GLU A 13 14.15 -4.40 -51.16
CA GLU A 13 14.24 -3.25 -50.26
C GLU A 13 13.11 -3.26 -49.22
N LEU A 14 11.89 -3.58 -49.64
CA LEU A 14 10.76 -3.72 -48.73
C LEU A 14 10.98 -4.85 -47.72
N LEU A 15 11.52 -5.99 -48.16
CA LEU A 15 11.78 -7.16 -47.30
C LEU A 15 12.84 -6.83 -46.24
N VAL A 16 13.94 -6.17 -46.63
CA VAL A 16 15.00 -5.74 -45.71
C VAL A 16 14.45 -4.77 -44.67
N VAL A 17 13.62 -3.81 -45.06
CA VAL A 17 13.01 -2.85 -44.14
C VAL A 17 12.13 -3.56 -43.11
N ILE A 18 11.28 -4.50 -43.56
CA ILE A 18 10.42 -5.27 -42.65
C ILE A 18 11.27 -6.14 -41.70
N ALA A 19 12.35 -6.75 -42.20
CA ALA A 19 13.25 -7.56 -41.38
C ALA A 19 13.92 -6.73 -40.27
N ILE A 20 14.37 -5.50 -40.58
CA ILE A 20 14.95 -4.60 -39.57
C ILE A 20 13.89 -4.18 -38.54
N ILE A 21 12.69 -3.80 -38.97
CA ILE A 21 11.59 -3.44 -38.05
C ILE A 21 11.23 -4.59 -37.12
N ALA A 22 11.15 -5.83 -37.63
CA ALA A 22 10.85 -7.00 -36.83
C ALA A 22 11.92 -7.25 -35.75
N ILE A 23 13.20 -7.10 -36.09
CA ILE A 23 14.31 -7.21 -35.12
C ILE A 23 14.22 -6.10 -34.07
N LEU A 24 13.98 -4.85 -34.49
CA LEU A 24 13.86 -3.71 -33.57
C LEU A 24 12.69 -3.91 -32.58
N ILE A 25 11.51 -4.29 -33.06
CA ILE A 25 10.35 -4.56 -32.20
C ILE A 25 10.63 -5.74 -31.27
N GLY A 26 11.24 -6.82 -31.78
CA GLY A 26 11.60 -7.99 -30.99
C GLY A 26 12.54 -7.68 -29.81
N LEU A 27 13.44 -6.70 -29.97
CA LEU A 27 14.33 -6.24 -28.90
C LEU A 27 13.66 -5.22 -27.95
N LEU A 28 12.71 -4.42 -28.46
CA LEU A 28 12.07 -3.34 -27.69
C LEU A 28 10.99 -3.86 -26.72
N VAL A 29 10.15 -4.82 -27.13
CA VAL A 29 9.01 -5.30 -26.32
C VAL A 29 9.41 -5.80 -24.92
N PRO A 30 10.37 -6.73 -24.75
CA PRO A 30 10.74 -7.21 -23.41
C PRO A 30 11.40 -6.12 -22.56
N THR A 31 12.10 -5.19 -23.19
CA THR A 31 12.79 -4.08 -22.52
C THR A 31 11.79 -3.06 -21.98
N VAL A 32 10.78 -2.68 -22.78
CA VAL A 32 9.73 -1.74 -22.38
C VAL A 32 8.95 -2.25 -21.16
N GLN A 33 8.68 -3.55 -21.09
CA GLN A 33 7.95 -4.13 -19.95
C GLN A 33 8.79 -4.09 -18.66
N LYS A 34 10.11 -4.34 -18.74
CA LYS A 34 11.02 -4.18 -17.60
C LYS A 34 11.05 -2.73 -17.11
N VAL A 35 11.10 -1.77 -18.03
CA VAL A 35 11.07 -0.33 -17.69
C VAL A 35 9.75 0.05 -17.02
N ARG A 36 8.61 -0.43 -17.56
CA ARG A 36 7.28 -0.14 -16.99
C ARG A 36 7.14 -0.68 -15.56
N THR A 37 7.57 -1.92 -15.32
CA THR A 37 7.50 -2.54 -13.98
C THR A 37 8.43 -1.86 -12.98
N ALA A 38 9.63 -1.44 -13.41
CA ALA A 38 10.53 -0.63 -12.58
C ALA A 38 9.94 0.75 -12.26
N ALA A 39 9.34 1.43 -13.24
CA ALA A 39 8.67 2.72 -13.04
C ALA A 39 7.49 2.59 -12.07
N ALA A 40 6.68 1.53 -12.18
CA ALA A 40 5.58 1.27 -11.27
C ALA A 40 6.06 1.03 -9.83
N ARG A 41 7.18 0.33 -9.64
CA ARG A 41 7.82 0.15 -8.32
C ARG A 41 8.30 1.48 -7.74
N ILE A 42 8.98 2.30 -8.53
CA ILE A 42 9.47 3.63 -8.09
C ILE A 42 8.29 4.53 -7.69
N GLN A 43 7.22 4.53 -8.48
CA GLN A 43 6.03 5.30 -8.14
C GLN A 43 5.39 4.80 -6.84
N SER A 44 5.35 3.48 -6.61
CA SER A 44 4.81 2.93 -5.36
C SER A 44 5.65 3.31 -4.14
N MET A 45 6.98 3.31 -4.28
CA MET A 45 7.89 3.83 -3.25
C MET A 45 7.66 5.32 -2.97
N ASN A 46 7.44 6.13 -4.00
CA ASN A 46 7.18 7.56 -3.83
C ASN A 46 5.83 7.82 -3.14
N ASN A 47 4.80 7.07 -3.50
CA ASN A 47 3.48 7.15 -2.86
C ASN A 47 3.57 6.81 -1.37
N LEU A 48 4.23 5.70 -1.02
CA LEU A 48 4.51 5.31 0.37
C LEU A 48 5.29 6.39 1.14
N LYS A 49 6.30 6.98 0.49
CA LYS A 49 7.09 8.08 1.07
C LYS A 49 6.24 9.31 1.33
N GLN A 50 5.38 9.70 0.39
CA GLN A 50 4.46 10.83 0.55
C GLN A 50 3.50 10.60 1.73
N MET A 51 2.96 9.39 1.88
CA MET A 51 2.10 9.04 3.02
C MET A 51 2.84 9.14 4.36
N ALA A 52 4.04 8.60 4.45
CA ALA A 52 4.81 8.63 5.69
C ALA A 52 5.27 10.05 6.07
N LEU A 53 5.67 10.87 5.09
CA LEU A 53 5.99 12.29 5.33
C LEU A 53 4.74 13.10 5.74
N ALA A 54 3.59 12.84 5.12
CA ALA A 54 2.32 13.44 5.52
C ALA A 54 1.97 13.12 6.99
N THR A 55 2.26 11.90 7.45
CA THR A 55 2.09 11.51 8.86
C THR A 55 3.01 12.28 9.80
N GLN A 56 4.26 12.54 9.40
CA GLN A 56 5.17 13.37 10.18
C GLN A 56 4.67 14.81 10.29
N HIS A 57 4.28 15.42 9.18
CA HIS A 57 3.72 16.77 9.20
C HIS A 57 2.41 16.87 10.00
N PHE A 58 1.57 15.83 9.93
CA PHE A 58 0.40 15.72 10.79
C PHE A 58 0.80 15.72 12.26
N SER A 59 1.78 14.89 12.64
CA SER A 59 2.27 14.78 14.01
C SER A 59 2.80 16.11 14.53
N GLU A 60 3.62 16.80 13.74
CA GLU A 60 4.16 18.13 14.05
C GLU A 60 3.05 19.16 14.31
N ALA A 61 2.04 19.21 13.44
CA ALA A 61 0.90 20.12 13.57
C ALA A 61 -0.01 19.78 14.76
N ASN A 62 -0.09 18.50 15.15
CA ASN A 62 -1.01 17.99 16.16
C ASN A 62 -0.32 17.63 17.48
N ARG A 63 0.70 18.40 17.91
CA ARG A 63 1.38 18.24 19.22
C ARG A 63 2.00 16.85 19.42
N GLY A 64 2.49 16.24 18.35
CA GLY A 64 3.11 14.91 18.34
C GLY A 64 2.13 13.74 18.36
N TYR A 65 0.82 13.99 18.23
CA TYR A 65 -0.16 12.91 18.07
C TYR A 65 -0.13 12.37 16.64
N LEU A 66 -0.10 11.05 16.52
CA LEU A 66 -0.31 10.39 15.25
C LEU A 66 -1.80 10.42 14.88
N PRO A 67 -2.13 10.40 13.59
CA PRO A 67 -3.51 10.23 13.15
C PRO A 67 -4.04 8.87 13.59
N SER A 68 -5.33 8.80 13.94
CA SER A 68 -5.94 7.61 14.55
C SER A 68 -6.76 6.83 13.54
N ILE A 69 -6.69 5.51 13.55
CA ILE A 69 -7.52 4.64 12.69
C ILE A 69 -9.02 4.75 13.00
N ASP A 70 -9.36 5.05 14.25
CA ASP A 70 -10.73 5.12 14.79
C ASP A 70 -11.33 6.54 14.77
N GLY A 71 -10.60 7.50 14.19
CA GLY A 71 -11.03 8.89 14.17
C GLY A 71 -11.17 9.52 15.56
N SER A 72 -10.48 9.04 16.59
CA SER A 72 -10.54 9.65 17.94
C SER A 72 -9.30 10.48 18.32
N GLY A 73 -8.45 10.76 17.32
CA GLY A 73 -7.29 11.66 17.41
C GLY A 73 -7.64 13.13 17.12
N PRO A 74 -6.68 14.05 17.29
CA PRO A 74 -6.86 15.45 16.94
C PRO A 74 -7.20 15.60 15.45
N GLY A 75 -8.24 16.37 15.11
CA GLY A 75 -8.52 16.71 13.71
C GLY A 75 -9.37 15.72 12.91
N SER A 76 -10.04 14.73 13.51
CA SER A 76 -11.00 13.91 12.74
C SER A 76 -12.06 13.22 13.59
N SER A 77 -13.20 12.90 12.96
CA SER A 77 -14.18 11.86 13.35
C SER A 77 -14.25 10.75 12.26
N PHE A 78 -13.17 10.57 11.51
CA PHE A 78 -13.11 9.82 10.25
C PHE A 78 -11.81 9.01 10.11
N SER A 79 -11.61 8.31 8.99
CA SER A 79 -10.46 7.43 8.79
C SER A 79 -9.10 8.17 8.87
N LEU A 80 -8.05 7.40 9.20
CA LEU A 80 -6.65 7.82 9.13
C LEU A 80 -6.31 8.50 7.80
N HIS A 81 -6.72 7.91 6.69
CA HIS A 81 -6.37 8.39 5.34
C HIS A 81 -7.04 9.72 5.01
N ILE A 82 -8.27 9.97 5.49
CA ILE A 82 -8.89 11.29 5.31
C ILE A 82 -8.14 12.34 6.14
N SER A 83 -7.68 11.99 7.34
CA SER A 83 -6.89 12.89 8.21
C SER A 83 -5.56 13.34 7.59
N LEU A 84 -4.99 12.54 6.69
CA LEU A 84 -3.74 12.84 5.99
C LEU A 84 -3.93 13.70 4.73
N MET A 85 -5.15 13.82 4.21
CA MET A 85 -5.42 14.53 2.94
C MET A 85 -4.87 15.97 2.89
N PRO A 86 -4.99 16.81 3.95
CA PRO A 86 -4.42 18.17 3.92
C PRO A 86 -2.91 18.20 3.71
N TYR A 87 -2.23 17.17 4.20
CA TYR A 87 -0.77 17.01 4.14
C TYR A 87 -0.32 16.29 2.86
N LEU A 88 -1.26 15.81 2.05
CA LEU A 88 -1.05 15.21 0.73
C LEU A 88 -1.53 16.13 -0.41
N GLU A 89 -1.64 17.43 -0.12
CA GLU A 89 -2.14 18.45 -1.06
C GLU A 89 -3.58 18.19 -1.56
N GLN A 90 -4.38 17.43 -0.81
CA GLN A 90 -5.78 17.10 -1.12
C GLN A 90 -6.76 17.92 -0.26
N ASN A 91 -6.49 19.21 -0.05
CA ASN A 91 -7.33 20.09 0.79
C ASN A 91 -8.78 20.19 0.28
N ASN A 92 -8.97 20.23 -1.04
CA ASN A 92 -10.29 20.26 -1.66
C ASN A 92 -11.12 19.00 -1.34
N LEU A 93 -10.49 17.82 -1.30
CA LEU A 93 -11.14 16.57 -0.94
C LEU A 93 -11.39 16.51 0.56
N TYR A 94 -10.41 16.92 1.36
CA TYR A 94 -10.58 17.00 2.81
C TYR A 94 -11.80 17.84 3.20
N ASP A 95 -11.99 19.00 2.57
CA ASP A 95 -13.12 19.89 2.81
C ASP A 95 -14.48 19.26 2.48
N ARG A 96 -14.53 18.31 1.52
CA ARG A 96 -15.73 17.55 1.20
C ARG A 96 -16.08 16.53 2.28
N PHE A 97 -15.07 15.88 2.87
CA PHE A 97 -15.28 14.79 3.83
C PHE A 97 -15.34 15.24 5.30
N LYS A 98 -14.73 16.38 5.65
CA LYS A 98 -14.63 16.85 7.06
C LYS A 98 -15.97 17.17 7.74
N PHE A 99 -17.05 17.36 6.97
CA PHE A 99 -18.38 17.72 7.48
C PHE A 99 -19.41 16.58 7.41
N VAL A 100 -19.05 15.41 6.89
CA VAL A 100 -19.97 14.27 6.79
C VAL A 100 -20.00 13.59 8.15
N ASN A 101 -21.02 13.93 8.96
CA ASN A 101 -21.23 13.34 10.27
C ASN A 101 -21.67 11.87 10.10
N GLY A 102 -20.80 10.93 10.46
CA GLY A 102 -20.95 9.52 10.12
C GLY A 102 -20.47 9.26 8.69
N THR A 103 -19.19 8.94 8.53
CA THR A 103 -18.59 8.51 7.25
C THR A 103 -19.31 7.26 6.76
N SER A 104 -20.38 7.46 6.02
CA SER A 104 -20.97 6.44 5.20
C SER A 104 -20.00 6.30 4.02
N SER A 105 -19.31 5.18 3.96
CA SER A 105 -18.35 4.75 2.95
C SER A 105 -18.89 4.70 1.51
N TRP A 106 -20.08 5.24 1.26
CA TRP A 106 -20.82 5.18 0.00
C TRP A 106 -20.54 6.38 -0.91
N ASP A 107 -19.86 7.42 -0.43
CA ASP A 107 -19.52 8.63 -1.20
C ASP A 107 -18.04 8.65 -1.65
N SER A 108 -17.35 7.51 -1.56
CA SER A 108 -15.94 7.35 -1.94
C SER A 108 -15.75 7.18 -3.46
N HIS A 109 -16.55 7.87 -4.28
CA HIS A 109 -16.46 7.91 -5.75
C HIS A 109 -15.30 8.77 -6.25
N VAL A 110 -14.16 8.67 -5.58
CA VAL A 110 -12.95 9.46 -5.86
C VAL A 110 -11.75 8.54 -5.80
N VAL A 111 -10.89 8.66 -6.81
CA VAL A 111 -9.59 8.01 -6.83
C VAL A 111 -8.56 9.00 -6.28
N ILE A 112 -7.81 8.59 -5.27
CA ILE A 112 -6.71 9.36 -4.72
C ILE A 112 -5.41 8.75 -5.23
N PRO A 113 -4.69 9.40 -6.17
CA PRO A 113 -3.55 8.78 -6.84
C PRO A 113 -2.45 8.31 -5.89
N VAL A 114 -2.27 8.99 -4.76
CA VAL A 114 -1.27 8.63 -3.75
C VAL A 114 -1.61 7.29 -3.07
N TYR A 115 -2.88 6.94 -2.91
CA TYR A 115 -3.30 5.69 -2.25
C TYR A 115 -3.35 4.49 -3.18
N ILE A 116 -3.15 4.69 -4.48
CA ILE A 116 -3.18 3.63 -5.48
C ILE A 116 -1.75 3.27 -5.88
N SER A 117 -1.44 1.98 -5.94
CA SER A 117 -0.19 1.51 -6.52
C SER A 117 -0.39 1.21 -7.99
N PRO A 118 0.40 1.79 -8.91
CA PRO A 118 0.35 1.39 -10.33
C PRO A 118 0.84 -0.04 -10.58
N ALA A 119 1.44 -0.69 -9.58
CA ALA A 119 1.89 -2.08 -9.65
C ALA A 119 0.85 -3.09 -9.12
N ASP A 120 -0.23 -2.62 -8.47
CA ASP A 120 -1.25 -3.49 -7.88
C ASP A 120 -2.07 -4.19 -8.98
N PRO A 121 -1.96 -5.54 -9.11
CA PRO A 121 -2.65 -6.30 -10.13
C PRO A 121 -4.14 -6.50 -9.81
N SER A 122 -4.57 -6.15 -8.60
CA SER A 122 -5.92 -6.37 -8.13
C SER A 122 -6.90 -5.25 -8.54
N LEU A 123 -6.36 -4.09 -8.93
CA LEU A 123 -7.17 -2.91 -9.20
C LEU A 123 -8.15 -3.13 -10.35
N PRO A 124 -9.44 -2.78 -10.17
CA PRO A 124 -10.38 -2.70 -11.28
C PRO A 124 -10.08 -1.48 -12.16
N GLY A 125 -10.77 -1.36 -13.30
CA GLY A 125 -10.59 -0.23 -14.23
C GLY A 125 -10.86 1.15 -13.61
N LEU A 126 -11.69 1.22 -12.55
CA LEU A 126 -11.95 2.43 -11.77
C LEU A 126 -11.85 2.10 -10.26
N PRO A 127 -10.69 2.35 -9.61
CA PRO A 127 -10.46 2.00 -8.21
C PRO A 127 -10.95 3.10 -7.26
N GLU A 128 -12.23 3.46 -7.36
CA GLU A 128 -12.86 4.48 -6.52
C GLU A 128 -12.92 4.03 -5.06
N GLY A 129 -12.45 4.87 -4.13
CA GLY A 129 -12.53 4.57 -2.71
C GLY A 129 -11.54 3.50 -2.23
N MET A 130 -10.72 2.94 -3.11
CA MET A 130 -9.79 1.84 -2.82
C MET A 130 -8.40 2.35 -2.45
N ALA A 131 -7.64 1.55 -1.69
CA ALA A 131 -6.24 1.83 -1.37
C ALA A 131 -5.38 0.57 -1.49
N SER A 132 -4.27 0.69 -2.22
CA SER A 132 -3.25 -0.35 -2.41
C SER A 132 -2.14 -0.31 -1.34
N TYR A 133 -2.33 0.51 -0.31
CA TYR A 133 -1.41 0.60 0.82
C TYR A 133 -2.22 0.47 2.09
N SER A 134 -1.71 -0.31 3.04
CA SER A 134 -2.32 -0.51 4.34
C SER A 134 -1.49 0.17 5.43
N ALA A 135 -2.17 0.74 6.41
CA ALA A 135 -1.55 1.36 7.57
C ALA A 135 -1.44 0.38 8.74
N ASN A 136 -0.38 0.53 9.54
CA ASN A 136 -0.17 -0.27 10.72
C ASN A 136 -1.17 0.10 11.82
N ALA A 137 -2.11 -0.80 12.11
CA ALA A 137 -3.14 -0.55 13.12
C ALA A 137 -2.59 -0.40 14.55
N LEU A 138 -1.41 -0.97 14.86
CA LEU A 138 -0.79 -0.84 16.18
C LEU A 138 -0.12 0.53 16.36
N LEU A 139 0.53 1.04 15.31
CA LEU A 139 1.17 2.36 15.34
C LEU A 139 0.12 3.48 15.39
N PHE A 140 -0.92 3.36 14.57
CA PHE A 140 -2.01 4.34 14.46
C PHE A 140 -3.18 4.06 15.41
N ALA A 141 -2.91 3.30 16.48
CA ALA A 141 -3.87 3.02 17.52
C ALA A 141 -4.31 4.31 18.25
N ARG A 142 -5.39 4.17 19.01
CA ARG A 142 -6.08 5.27 19.68
C ARG A 142 -5.16 6.21 20.46
N ARG A 143 -5.12 7.49 20.07
CA ARG A 143 -4.38 8.58 20.76
C ARG A 143 -2.89 8.27 20.96
N THR A 144 -2.26 7.60 19.99
CA THR A 144 -0.82 7.35 20.00
C THR A 144 -0.06 8.64 19.71
N GLN A 145 1.06 8.84 20.41
CA GLN A 145 1.98 9.94 20.14
C GLN A 145 3.27 9.36 19.59
N ILE A 146 3.92 10.11 18.69
CA ILE A 146 5.18 9.71 18.06
C ILE A 146 6.27 9.38 19.09
N LYS A 147 6.30 10.10 20.22
CA LYS A 147 7.24 9.87 21.33
C LYS A 147 7.06 8.55 22.09
N LYS A 148 5.93 7.87 21.90
CA LYS A 148 5.65 6.56 22.52
C LYS A 148 6.22 5.40 21.69
N VAL A 149 6.68 5.68 20.47
CA VAL A 149 7.39 4.72 19.63
C VAL A 149 8.81 4.60 20.18
N THR A 150 9.09 3.47 20.83
CA THR A 150 10.32 3.29 21.64
C THR A 150 11.39 2.45 20.95
N ASP A 151 11.01 1.72 19.90
CA ASP A 151 11.86 0.96 18.98
C ASP A 151 12.63 1.84 17.98
N GLY A 152 12.29 3.12 17.93
CA GLY A 152 12.86 4.09 17.00
C GLY A 152 12.04 4.18 15.71
N LEU A 153 11.78 5.40 15.25
CA LEU A 153 10.92 5.66 14.10
C LEU A 153 11.44 5.04 12.79
N SER A 154 12.75 4.79 12.71
CA SER A 154 13.41 4.12 11.59
C SER A 154 13.27 2.59 11.61
N ASN A 155 12.69 2.02 12.67
CA ASN A 155 12.49 0.59 12.82
C ASN A 155 11.00 0.20 12.73
N THR A 156 10.09 1.09 13.12
CA THR A 156 8.66 0.82 13.06
C THR A 156 8.11 0.98 11.66
N ILE A 157 7.43 -0.04 11.15
CA ILE A 157 6.67 0.01 9.90
C ILE A 157 5.39 0.82 10.13
N ALA A 158 5.20 1.87 9.34
CA ALA A 158 3.98 2.66 9.34
C ALA A 158 2.99 2.23 8.24
N TYR A 159 3.49 1.98 7.03
CA TYR A 159 2.68 1.61 5.88
C TYR A 159 3.31 0.45 5.11
N THR A 160 2.47 -0.39 4.51
CA THR A 160 2.90 -1.49 3.65
C THR A 160 2.09 -1.49 2.36
N GLU A 161 2.61 -2.13 1.31
CA GLU A 161 1.77 -2.50 0.16
C GLU A 161 0.71 -3.52 0.57
N HIS A 162 -0.45 -3.41 -0.06
CA HIS A 162 -1.55 -4.35 0.10
C HIS A 162 -2.35 -4.40 -1.20
N TYR A 163 -2.90 -5.55 -1.57
CA TYR A 163 -3.83 -5.59 -2.70
C TYR A 163 -5.14 -4.92 -2.32
N ALA A 164 -5.56 -3.94 -3.13
CA ALA A 164 -6.71 -3.12 -2.81
C ALA A 164 -8.05 -3.86 -2.96
N TYR A 165 -8.14 -4.84 -3.87
CA TYR A 165 -9.41 -5.43 -4.30
C TYR A 165 -9.36 -6.96 -4.47
N ASN A 166 -10.49 -7.64 -4.26
CA ASN A 166 -10.73 -9.06 -4.55
C ASN A 166 -9.67 -10.05 -4.03
N CYS A 167 -8.98 -9.73 -2.94
CA CYS A 167 -8.20 -10.68 -2.17
C CYS A 167 -9.18 -11.47 -1.29
N ARG A 168 -9.63 -12.65 -1.76
CA ARG A 168 -10.75 -13.41 -1.17
C ARG A 168 -12.03 -12.56 -0.99
N GLY A 169 -12.38 -11.78 -2.01
CA GLY A 169 -13.56 -10.90 -1.98
C GLY A 169 -13.41 -9.64 -1.13
N THR A 170 -12.24 -9.39 -0.52
CA THR A 170 -12.01 -8.23 0.33
C THR A 170 -11.66 -6.98 -0.48
N VAL A 171 -12.17 -5.83 -0.03
CA VAL A 171 -11.90 -4.49 -0.54
C VAL A 171 -11.34 -3.63 0.58
N PHE A 172 -10.17 -3.03 0.33
CA PHE A 172 -9.50 -2.12 1.25
C PHE A 172 -9.77 -0.69 0.83
N SER A 173 -10.40 0.07 1.72
CA SER A 173 -10.83 1.44 1.45
C SER A 173 -10.09 2.45 2.30
N TRP A 174 -9.72 3.57 1.69
CA TRP A 174 -9.19 4.73 2.42
C TRP A 174 -10.30 5.48 3.19
N ALA A 175 -11.56 5.36 2.79
CA ALA A 175 -12.66 6.13 3.38
C ALA A 175 -13.19 5.51 4.68
N VAL A 176 -12.90 4.24 4.91
CA VAL A 176 -13.41 3.46 6.07
C VAL A 176 -12.46 3.62 7.25
N SER A 177 -13.00 3.95 8.42
CA SER A 177 -12.28 3.96 9.69
C SER A 177 -12.07 2.51 10.21
N ASP A 178 -11.70 2.34 11.47
CA ASP A 178 -11.58 1.04 12.13
C ASP A 178 -12.89 0.22 12.20
N HIS A 179 -14.03 0.76 11.73
CA HIS A 179 -15.29 0.04 11.67
C HIS A 179 -15.24 -1.15 10.71
N VAL A 180 -15.45 -2.33 11.27
CA VAL A 180 -15.53 -3.59 10.54
C VAL A 180 -16.96 -3.76 10.03
N VAL A 181 -17.19 -3.54 8.74
CA VAL A 181 -18.46 -3.93 8.12
C VAL A 181 -18.37 -5.42 7.78
N TYR A 182 -18.83 -6.26 8.71
CA TYR A 182 -19.03 -7.68 8.44
C TYR A 182 -20.18 -7.83 7.45
N PHE A 183 -19.86 -8.06 6.18
CA PHE A 183 -20.83 -8.72 5.32
C PHE A 183 -20.70 -10.23 5.57
N PRO A 184 -21.83 -10.95 5.73
CA PRO A 184 -21.79 -12.37 6.00
C PRO A 184 -21.50 -13.11 4.70
N ASP A 185 -20.24 -13.44 4.45
CA ASP A 185 -19.88 -14.49 3.50
C ASP A 185 -19.13 -15.64 4.20
N ASN A 186 -19.87 -16.75 4.29
CA ASN A 186 -19.38 -18.12 4.43
C ASN A 186 -18.61 -18.48 5.70
N GLY A 187 -18.89 -17.85 6.84
CA GLY A 187 -18.34 -18.27 8.14
C GLY A 187 -16.82 -18.13 8.25
N SER A 188 -16.19 -17.35 7.37
CA SER A 188 -14.74 -17.13 7.33
C SER A 188 -14.24 -16.17 8.43
N GLY A 189 -15.12 -15.34 8.99
CA GLY A 189 -14.79 -14.35 10.02
C GLY A 189 -13.99 -13.13 9.51
N ILE A 190 -13.81 -12.97 8.20
CA ILE A 190 -13.07 -11.87 7.56
C ILE A 190 -14.05 -10.84 7.01
N ALA A 191 -13.80 -9.55 7.23
CA ALA A 191 -14.63 -8.48 6.66
C ALA A 191 -14.24 -8.18 5.21
N VAL A 192 -15.21 -8.25 4.30
CA VAL A 192 -14.99 -8.01 2.86
C VAL A 192 -14.95 -6.54 2.46
N PHE A 193 -15.34 -5.61 3.33
CA PHE A 193 -15.15 -4.18 3.10
C PHE A 193 -14.66 -3.52 4.38
N ARG A 194 -13.44 -2.96 4.33
CA ARG A 194 -12.73 -2.54 5.54
C ARG A 194 -11.75 -1.41 5.27
N GLY A 195 -11.35 -0.74 6.35
CA GLY A 195 -10.25 0.24 6.30
C GLY A 195 -8.97 -0.41 5.79
N ALA A 196 -8.19 0.36 5.03
CA ALA A 196 -6.88 -0.03 4.52
C ALA A 196 -5.84 -0.14 5.65
N LEU A 197 -5.96 -1.21 6.44
CA LEU A 197 -5.19 -1.47 7.66
C LEU A 197 -4.66 -2.91 7.64
N PHE A 198 -3.50 -3.13 8.26
CA PHE A 198 -2.98 -4.44 8.59
C PHE A 198 -2.65 -4.53 10.09
N ALA A 199 -2.48 -5.76 10.60
CA ALA A 199 -2.35 -6.03 12.03
C ALA A 199 -3.56 -5.55 12.86
N HIS A 200 -4.73 -5.39 12.22
CA HIS A 200 -5.95 -4.92 12.86
C HIS A 200 -6.76 -6.08 13.46
N ARG A 201 -6.54 -6.33 14.75
CA ARG A 201 -7.18 -7.44 15.49
C ARG A 201 -8.72 -7.50 15.34
N PRO A 202 -9.49 -6.39 15.43
CA PRO A 202 -10.95 -6.45 15.27
C PRO A 202 -11.40 -6.94 13.89
N ALA A 203 -10.60 -6.75 12.84
CA ALA A 203 -10.94 -7.19 11.49
C ALA A 203 -10.43 -8.60 11.14
N GLY A 204 -9.85 -9.31 12.12
CA GLY A 204 -9.39 -10.70 11.96
C GLY A 204 -8.01 -10.85 11.31
N ASP A 205 -7.20 -9.79 11.30
CA ASP A 205 -5.84 -9.85 10.75
C ASP A 205 -4.91 -10.73 11.58
N VAL A 206 -3.82 -11.14 10.96
CA VAL A 206 -2.66 -11.63 11.71
C VAL A 206 -2.04 -10.43 12.42
N PHE A 207 -1.71 -10.58 13.68
CA PHE A 207 -1.15 -9.53 14.52
C PHE A 207 0.02 -10.09 15.35
N PRO A 208 0.97 -9.24 15.78
CA PRO A 208 2.10 -9.69 16.58
C PRO A 208 1.66 -10.08 18.00
N ILE A 209 2.21 -11.19 18.48
CA ILE A 209 2.14 -11.66 19.86
C ILE A 209 3.55 -11.60 20.44
N ASN A 210 3.72 -10.79 21.47
CA ASN A 210 5.02 -10.56 22.10
C ASN A 210 5.23 -11.56 23.24
N ALA A 211 6.26 -12.39 23.15
CA ALA A 211 6.68 -13.31 24.20
C ALA A 211 8.21 -13.26 24.35
N GLY A 212 8.70 -12.80 25.50
CA GLY A 212 10.14 -12.83 25.82
C GLY A 212 11.03 -11.96 24.93
N GLY A 213 10.54 -10.82 24.42
CA GLY A 213 11.30 -9.92 23.54
C GLY A 213 11.33 -10.33 22.06
N GLN A 214 10.55 -11.35 21.70
CA GLN A 214 10.27 -11.74 20.32
C GLN A 214 8.80 -11.51 20.00
N SER A 215 8.54 -11.00 18.80
CA SER A 215 7.19 -10.79 18.27
C SER A 215 6.92 -11.81 17.17
N GLN A 216 5.97 -12.70 17.40
CA GLN A 216 5.55 -13.71 16.42
C GLN A 216 4.16 -13.40 15.89
N ALA A 217 3.79 -13.92 14.73
CA ALA A 217 2.42 -13.83 14.26
C ALA A 217 1.46 -14.60 15.16
N SER A 218 0.25 -14.08 15.30
CA SER A 218 -0.88 -14.79 15.90
C SER A 218 -1.26 -16.06 15.16
N VAL A 219 -0.89 -16.16 13.87
CA VAL A 219 -0.96 -17.38 13.06
C VAL A 219 0.48 -17.74 12.67
N PRO A 220 1.06 -18.81 13.25
CA PRO A 220 2.47 -19.14 13.06
C PRO A 220 2.89 -19.25 11.59
N GLY A 221 4.05 -18.68 11.25
CA GLY A 221 4.64 -18.73 9.91
C GLY A 221 4.07 -17.74 8.90
N MET A 222 3.14 -16.86 9.29
CA MET A 222 2.57 -15.84 8.39
C MET A 222 3.30 -14.50 8.54
N THR A 223 3.87 -13.96 7.46
CA THR A 223 4.45 -12.61 7.41
C THR A 223 3.77 -11.74 6.36
N PHE A 224 4.21 -11.82 5.10
CA PHE A 224 3.61 -11.14 3.95
C PHE A 224 3.70 -12.03 2.71
N GLN A 225 2.87 -11.76 1.70
CA GLN A 225 2.85 -12.52 0.46
C GLN A 225 3.55 -11.75 -0.68
N VAL A 226 4.30 -12.48 -1.50
CA VAL A 226 5.01 -11.92 -2.66
C VAL A 226 4.35 -12.37 -3.94
N ALA A 227 3.81 -11.41 -4.68
CA ALA A 227 3.08 -11.57 -5.92
C ALA A 227 2.06 -12.74 -5.92
N PRO A 228 1.19 -12.88 -4.88
CA PRO A 228 0.20 -13.95 -4.87
C PRO A 228 -0.79 -13.77 -6.03
N LYS A 229 -1.33 -14.88 -6.51
CA LYS A 229 -2.54 -14.84 -7.36
C LYS A 229 -3.71 -14.37 -6.50
N LEU A 230 -4.68 -13.67 -7.09
CA LEU A 230 -5.84 -13.14 -6.36
C LEU A 230 -6.64 -14.24 -5.62
N ALA A 231 -6.70 -15.46 -6.17
CA ALA A 231 -7.36 -16.60 -5.52
C ALA A 231 -6.62 -17.12 -4.27
N ASP A 232 -5.30 -17.00 -4.24
CA ASP A 232 -4.43 -17.49 -3.17
C ASP A 232 -4.05 -16.38 -2.16
N CYS A 233 -4.49 -15.15 -2.43
CA CYS A 233 -4.23 -13.98 -1.62
C CYS A 233 -4.92 -14.10 -0.25
N ASP A 234 -4.20 -13.77 0.83
CA ASP A 234 -4.74 -13.73 2.19
C ASP A 234 -4.85 -12.27 2.66
N PRO A 235 -6.06 -11.71 2.82
CA PRO A 235 -6.26 -10.30 3.16
C PRO A 235 -5.86 -9.95 4.60
N ARG A 236 -5.45 -10.93 5.41
CA ARG A 236 -5.09 -10.74 6.82
C ARG A 236 -3.63 -10.31 7.01
N ILE A 237 -2.83 -10.35 5.95
CA ILE A 237 -1.40 -10.01 5.94
C ILE A 237 -1.07 -9.15 4.71
N PRO A 238 0.00 -8.32 4.72
CA PRO A 238 0.38 -7.52 3.56
C PRO A 238 0.72 -8.36 2.31
N GLN A 239 0.50 -7.80 1.12
CA GLN A 239 0.95 -8.39 -0.14
C GLN A 239 1.66 -7.37 -1.00
N THR A 240 2.74 -7.81 -1.64
CA THR A 240 3.47 -6.99 -2.62
C THR A 240 3.29 -7.53 -4.02
N PRO A 241 3.12 -6.69 -5.04
CA PRO A 241 3.16 -7.12 -6.44
C PRO A 241 4.61 -7.36 -6.92
N HIS A 242 5.61 -7.00 -6.11
CA HIS A 242 7.01 -7.00 -6.53
C HIS A 242 7.75 -8.29 -6.10
N PRO A 243 8.29 -9.07 -7.06
CA PRO A 243 9.04 -10.29 -6.73
C PRO A 243 10.28 -10.06 -5.87
N SER A 244 10.86 -8.87 -5.93
CA SER A 244 12.05 -8.50 -5.14
C SER A 244 11.76 -8.25 -3.66
N GLY A 245 10.49 -8.19 -3.25
CA GLY A 245 10.11 -7.99 -1.86
C GLY A 245 9.20 -6.79 -1.62
N LEU A 246 8.64 -6.76 -0.40
CA LEU A 246 7.60 -5.85 0.04
C LEU A 246 8.14 -4.45 0.27
N LEU A 247 7.51 -3.45 -0.32
CA LEU A 247 7.81 -2.07 0.02
C LEU A 247 7.07 -1.67 1.29
N VAL A 248 7.80 -1.07 2.22
CA VAL A 248 7.25 -0.56 3.47
C VAL A 248 7.76 0.85 3.71
N ALA A 249 6.89 1.72 4.22
CA ALA A 249 7.28 3.00 4.75
C ALA A 249 7.44 2.89 6.25
N LEU A 250 8.54 3.42 6.76
CA LEU A 250 8.84 3.48 8.17
C LEU A 250 8.22 4.74 8.79
N ALA A 251 8.08 4.73 10.11
CA ALA A 251 7.51 5.85 10.83
C ALA A 251 8.32 7.14 10.60
N ASP A 252 9.64 7.07 10.37
CA ASP A 252 10.49 8.24 10.09
C ASP A 252 10.33 8.87 8.69
N GLY A 253 9.50 8.31 7.82
CA GLY A 253 9.30 8.80 6.45
C GLY A 253 10.20 8.15 5.40
N THR A 254 11.10 7.25 5.79
CA THR A 254 11.90 6.46 4.85
C THR A 254 11.12 5.28 4.29
N VAL A 255 11.52 4.79 3.12
CA VAL A 255 10.91 3.62 2.47
C VAL A 255 11.98 2.58 2.23
N ARG A 256 11.67 1.33 2.56
CA ARG A 256 12.58 0.20 2.40
C ARG A 256 11.88 -0.99 1.75
N SER A 257 12.68 -1.88 1.17
CA SER A 257 12.20 -3.15 0.63
C SER A 257 12.56 -4.27 1.61
N LEU A 258 11.59 -5.07 2.01
CA LEU A 258 11.78 -6.25 2.86
C LEU A 258 11.93 -7.50 1.98
N ALA A 259 12.92 -8.33 2.27
CA ALA A 259 13.20 -9.53 1.50
C ALA A 259 12.11 -10.60 1.70
N PRO A 260 11.70 -11.35 0.66
CA PRO A 260 10.66 -12.41 0.76
C PRO A 260 10.91 -13.48 1.82
N GLY A 261 12.18 -13.75 2.16
CA GLY A 261 12.58 -14.77 3.14
C GLY A 261 12.76 -14.24 4.56
N MET A 262 12.35 -13.00 4.84
CA MET A 262 12.52 -12.37 6.15
C MET A 262 11.90 -13.19 7.27
N SER A 263 12.63 -13.34 8.37
CA SER A 263 12.12 -14.07 9.54
C SER A 263 10.86 -13.44 10.13
N GLU A 264 9.98 -14.29 10.67
CA GLU A 264 8.74 -13.89 11.33
C GLU A 264 9.00 -12.92 12.49
N ASN A 265 10.02 -13.22 13.31
CA ASN A 265 10.43 -12.39 14.44
C ASN A 265 10.84 -10.98 14.01
N THR A 266 11.59 -10.87 12.90
CA THR A 266 12.02 -9.58 12.36
C THR A 266 10.84 -8.78 11.82
N PHE A 267 10.00 -9.39 10.98
CA PHE A 267 8.88 -8.69 10.37
C PHE A 267 7.90 -8.18 11.42
N TRP A 268 7.43 -9.05 12.32
CA TRP A 268 6.46 -8.67 13.34
C TRP A 268 7.05 -7.81 14.45
N GLY A 269 8.36 -7.94 14.72
CA GLY A 269 9.06 -7.02 15.60
C GLY A 269 9.09 -5.59 15.06
N ALA A 270 9.22 -5.43 13.74
CA ALA A 270 9.17 -4.11 13.10
C ALA A 270 7.74 -3.52 13.02
N VAL A 271 6.70 -4.33 13.22
CA VAL A 271 5.30 -3.86 13.24
C VAL A 271 4.92 -3.29 14.62
N THR A 272 5.59 -3.70 15.68
CA THR A 272 5.27 -3.28 17.06
C THR A 272 6.02 -2.00 17.46
N PRO A 273 5.34 -0.97 18.03
CA PRO A 273 6.01 0.27 18.46
C PRO A 273 6.70 0.18 19.85
N SER A 274 6.86 -1.04 20.40
CA SER A 274 7.07 -1.26 21.85
C SER A 274 8.54 -1.37 22.29
N GLY A 275 9.50 -1.23 21.38
CA GLY A 275 10.92 -1.02 21.69
C GLY A 275 11.70 -2.17 22.31
N ASN A 276 11.05 -3.30 22.60
CA ASN A 276 11.67 -4.43 23.29
C ASN A 276 11.94 -5.61 22.37
N GLU A 277 11.65 -5.45 21.08
CA GLU A 277 11.78 -6.46 20.06
C GLU A 277 13.19 -6.50 19.48
N VAL A 278 13.79 -7.69 19.43
CA VAL A 278 15.08 -7.88 18.77
C VAL A 278 14.84 -8.16 17.29
N LEU A 279 15.20 -7.20 16.44
CA LEU A 279 15.17 -7.36 14.99
C LEU A 279 16.40 -8.17 14.54
N GLY A 280 16.19 -9.13 13.64
CA GLY A 280 17.28 -9.95 13.10
C GLY A 280 18.21 -9.15 12.18
N ALA A 281 19.38 -9.72 11.85
CA ALA A 281 20.38 -9.09 10.97
C ALA A 281 19.91 -8.84 9.51
N GLU A 282 18.72 -9.33 9.17
CA GLU A 282 18.04 -9.11 7.89
C GLU A 282 17.29 -7.75 7.85
N TRP A 283 17.24 -7.03 8.98
CA TRP A 283 16.71 -5.67 9.14
C TRP A 283 17.78 -4.61 8.92
#